data_AF-A0A2A5BCA2-F1
#
_entry.id   AF-A0A2A5BCA2-F1
#
_cell.length_a   1.000
_cell.length_b   1.000
_cell.length_c   1.000
_cell.angle_alpha   90.00
_cell.angle_beta   90.00
_cell.angle_gamma   90.00
#
_symmetry.space_group_name_H-M   'P 1'
#
loop_
_entity.id
_entity.type
_entity.pdbx_description
1 polymer ?
#
loop_
_entity_poly.entity_id
_entity_poly.type
_entity_poly.pdbx_seq_one_letter_code
_entity_poly.pdbx_strand_id
1 'polypeptide(L)'
;MSSFYVILSSAYSTKEHPSNALSKFVNIFCHPLDLKENDWKVAVQSVSFDSVFYSNHGVMKICADVALVPYLTNETIITVTVPFQNESLDIKTPTDLYNYLFPFVKQFNRESVKKLDLYIQQNNDVNSSSYQTFSTEDLAKAPYVLMTLEKNQIKIEGVYCYIKMWTVLARWMKLNVIHGYNGEYVVLILNRDSAYITKPASEYDKPKKPELISVKMSEVKHSLSKENNQIISTHPFMDEHNPYGNYYFEVTRKEYHSLTHINIPQLSVELLDENNKQLHLLPGQATHIKLKFKRMNSSTFVLRLGSSDNTSIYPDNNAASFKIQLPTYIDLKHQYEVALLSITHPQKLNYASVADEHNFWIELEYLYEGETIIRKFDASPCLKDVDNKKDNKSFFRSLYKMLNDRITIEHRQKVRFTHVEEDSNTVLASSLDTTTRVSILLAHVLGKHNISHTLYDEIKTSKNRNNMGEGANIILGDSIVYSTGFDLFRLLPHCMLLYASCINPVHYGGHLAQILKFIPLHLVNKTLELQHSYESTHLDYQTVNQNTLNQLQFELRTIDGKLVGFEGSQNTFINLIFRRIIE
;
A
#
# COMPACT_ATOMS: atom_id res chain seq x y z
N MET A 1 -23.71 13.01 32.99
CA MET A 1 -23.53 11.97 31.94
C MET A 1 -22.08 11.52 31.93
N SER A 2 -21.80 10.22 31.88
CA SER A 2 -20.43 9.68 31.82
C SER A 2 -19.91 9.52 30.39
N SER A 3 -20.80 9.46 29.40
CA SER A 3 -20.46 9.42 27.98
C SER A 3 -21.62 9.86 27.08
N PHE A 4 -21.32 10.32 25.88
CA PHE A 4 -22.31 10.64 24.82
C PHE A 4 -21.69 10.45 23.43
N TYR A 5 -22.50 10.57 22.37
CA TYR A 5 -22.05 10.45 20.98
C TYR A 5 -22.27 11.75 20.21
N VAL A 6 -21.39 12.02 19.26
CA VAL A 6 -21.52 13.10 18.29
C VAL A 6 -21.36 12.49 16.90
N ILE A 7 -22.26 12.82 15.97
CA ILE A 7 -22.14 12.43 14.56
C ILE A 7 -21.72 13.66 13.78
N LEU A 8 -20.62 13.53 13.05
CA LEU A 8 -20.15 14.53 12.11
C LEU A 8 -20.48 14.08 10.69
N SER A 9 -20.85 15.01 9.83
CA SER A 9 -21.17 14.76 8.42
C SER A 9 -20.48 15.78 7.52
N SER A 10 -19.91 15.34 6.41
CA SER A 10 -19.34 16.25 5.40
C SER A 10 -20.38 17.15 4.74
N ALA A 11 -21.67 16.83 4.87
CA ALA A 11 -22.77 17.65 4.36
C ALA A 11 -23.23 18.76 5.33
N TYR A 12 -22.74 18.76 6.58
CA TYR A 12 -23.10 19.78 7.57
C TYR A 12 -22.14 20.98 7.52
N SER A 13 -22.64 22.14 7.98
CA SER A 13 -21.93 23.42 8.02
C SER A 13 -21.30 23.84 6.69
N THR A 14 -21.85 23.40 5.56
CA THR A 14 -21.34 23.72 4.21
C THR A 14 -21.57 25.18 3.83
N LYS A 15 -22.53 25.86 4.48
CA LYS A 15 -22.75 27.29 4.31
C LYS A 15 -21.62 28.11 4.94
N GLU A 16 -21.19 27.74 6.14
CA GLU A 16 -20.11 28.39 6.88
C GLU A 16 -18.73 27.92 6.41
N HIS A 17 -18.63 26.68 5.93
CA HIS A 17 -17.42 26.06 5.38
C HIS A 17 -17.67 25.49 3.98
N PRO A 18 -17.70 26.35 2.94
CA PRO A 18 -17.88 25.90 1.55
C PRO A 18 -16.77 24.99 1.03
N SER A 19 -15.62 24.95 1.72
CA SER A 19 -14.49 24.07 1.42
C SER A 19 -14.65 22.65 1.98
N ASN A 20 -15.74 22.34 2.69
CA ASN A 20 -16.01 20.99 3.18
C ASN A 20 -16.03 20.01 2.00
N ALA A 21 -15.20 18.97 2.10
CA ALA A 21 -15.10 17.86 1.17
C ALA A 21 -15.42 16.55 1.88
N LEU A 22 -15.64 15.47 1.13
CA LEU A 22 -15.95 14.16 1.70
C LEU A 22 -14.85 13.63 2.63
N SER A 23 -13.59 13.96 2.38
CA SER A 23 -12.45 13.52 3.22
C SER A 23 -11.94 14.58 4.20
N LYS A 24 -12.49 15.81 4.19
CA LYS A 24 -12.03 16.89 5.08
C LYS A 24 -13.15 17.90 5.30
N PHE A 25 -13.64 17.98 6.52
CA PHE A 25 -14.78 18.84 6.83
C PHE A 25 -14.78 19.34 8.27
N VAL A 26 -15.45 20.46 8.47
CA VAL A 26 -15.69 21.09 9.78
C VAL A 26 -17.19 21.12 10.06
N ASN A 27 -17.59 20.77 11.27
CA ASN A 27 -18.97 20.85 11.73
C ASN A 27 -19.04 21.80 12.94
N ILE A 28 -19.87 22.83 12.81
CA ILE A 28 -20.16 23.82 13.86
C ILE A 28 -21.38 23.36 14.65
N PHE A 29 -21.30 23.38 15.98
CA PHE A 29 -22.44 23.06 16.82
C PHE A 29 -23.31 24.28 17.06
N CYS A 30 -24.64 24.09 17.10
CA CYS A 30 -25.58 25.17 17.46
C CYS A 30 -25.32 25.72 18.87
N HIS A 31 -24.85 24.86 19.76
CA HIS A 31 -24.33 25.22 21.07
C HIS A 31 -22.97 24.54 21.25
N PRO A 32 -21.92 25.28 21.67
CA PRO A 32 -20.62 24.68 21.94
C PRO A 32 -20.73 23.52 22.93
N LEU A 33 -19.94 22.47 22.71
CA LEU A 33 -19.84 21.37 23.67
C LEU A 33 -19.07 21.88 24.90
N ASP A 34 -19.80 22.20 25.96
CA ASP A 34 -19.23 22.56 27.27
C ASP A 34 -19.07 21.32 28.15
N LEU A 35 -17.82 20.84 28.23
CA LEU A 35 -17.46 19.62 28.94
C LEU A 35 -17.22 19.82 30.44
N LYS A 36 -17.26 21.08 30.93
CA LYS A 36 -17.05 21.53 32.32
C LYS A 36 -15.71 21.16 32.99
N GLU A 37 -15.09 20.05 32.58
CA GLU A 37 -13.91 19.44 33.20
C GLU A 37 -12.93 18.93 32.13
N ASN A 38 -11.65 18.83 32.49
CA ASN A 38 -10.56 18.46 31.59
C ASN A 38 -10.39 16.93 31.39
N ASP A 39 -11.26 16.12 31.98
CA ASP A 39 -11.16 14.66 32.01
C ASP A 39 -11.96 13.96 30.89
N TRP A 40 -12.56 14.74 30.01
CA TRP A 40 -13.23 14.23 28.81
C TRP A 40 -12.23 13.84 27.73
N LYS A 41 -12.47 12.66 27.16
CA LYS A 41 -11.73 12.13 26.02
C LYS A 41 -12.68 11.75 24.90
N VAL A 42 -12.17 11.71 23.68
CA VAL A 42 -12.91 11.37 22.46
C VAL A 42 -12.29 10.18 21.76
N ALA A 43 -13.11 9.32 21.18
CA ALA A 43 -12.68 8.22 20.32
C ALA A 43 -13.59 8.12 19.10
N VAL A 44 -13.07 7.56 18.00
CA VAL A 44 -13.93 7.18 16.86
C VAL A 44 -14.71 5.92 17.24
N GLN A 45 -16.03 5.96 17.02
CA GLN A 45 -16.93 4.81 17.16
C GLN A 45 -17.16 4.13 15.80
N SER A 46 -17.35 4.91 14.73
CA SER A 46 -17.51 4.37 13.38
C SER A 46 -17.21 5.43 12.32
N VAL A 47 -16.84 4.97 11.13
CA VAL A 47 -16.60 5.79 9.94
C VAL A 47 -17.37 5.19 8.77
N SER A 48 -18.02 6.03 7.97
CA SER A 48 -18.67 5.59 6.74
C SER A 48 -18.58 6.63 5.62
N PHE A 49 -18.28 6.20 4.40
CA PHE A 49 -18.19 7.05 3.22
C PHE A 49 -18.29 6.23 1.93
N ASP A 50 -18.42 6.90 0.78
CA ASP A 50 -18.47 6.29 -0.55
C ASP A 50 -17.05 5.83 -0.98
N SER A 51 -16.86 4.52 -1.20
CA SER A 51 -15.56 3.86 -1.39
C SER A 51 -14.97 4.00 -2.79
N VAL A 52 -15.45 4.97 -3.58
CA VAL A 52 -14.92 5.24 -4.92
C VAL A 52 -13.86 6.34 -4.86
N PHE A 53 -12.62 6.00 -5.23
CA PHE A 53 -11.45 6.89 -5.15
C PHE A 53 -11.05 7.44 -6.53
N TYR A 54 -10.48 8.65 -6.55
CA TYR A 54 -9.75 9.15 -7.72
C TYR A 54 -8.47 8.34 -7.94
N SER A 55 -8.05 8.13 -9.20
CA SER A 55 -6.72 7.62 -9.48
C SER A 55 -5.69 8.68 -9.06
N ASN A 56 -4.72 8.28 -8.24
CA ASN A 56 -3.65 9.17 -7.75
C ASN A 56 -2.75 9.73 -8.87
N HIS A 57 -2.89 9.23 -10.10
CA HIS A 57 -2.46 9.96 -11.28
C HIS A 57 -3.47 11.06 -11.52
N GLY A 58 -3.20 12.19 -10.85
CA GLY A 58 -4.02 13.39 -10.89
C GLY A 58 -4.58 13.59 -12.28
N VAL A 59 -5.85 13.97 -12.35
CA VAL A 59 -6.41 14.59 -13.55
C VAL A 59 -5.34 15.56 -14.02
N MET A 60 -4.65 15.20 -15.11
CA MET A 60 -3.60 16.03 -15.65
C MET A 60 -4.35 17.24 -16.18
N LYS A 61 -4.52 18.23 -15.32
CA LYS A 61 -4.95 19.55 -15.72
C LYS A 61 -3.76 20.05 -16.51
N ILE A 62 -3.76 19.79 -17.81
CA ILE A 62 -2.80 20.39 -18.73
C ILE A 62 -3.18 21.87 -18.74
N CYS A 63 -2.67 22.62 -17.77
CA CYS A 63 -2.48 24.04 -17.91
C CYS A 63 -1.36 24.18 -18.93
N ALA A 64 -1.73 24.46 -20.19
CA ALA A 64 -0.76 24.84 -21.19
C ALA A 64 -0.21 26.22 -20.81
N ASP A 65 0.93 26.25 -20.13
CA ASP A 65 1.74 27.45 -20.02
C ASP A 65 2.31 27.76 -21.41
N VAL A 66 1.93 28.93 -21.93
CA VAL A 66 2.42 29.43 -23.22
C VAL A 66 3.87 29.89 -23.04
N ALA A 67 4.83 29.02 -23.38
CA ALA A 67 6.20 29.45 -23.62
C ALA A 67 6.29 30.12 -24.99
N LEU A 68 6.47 31.45 -25.00
CA LEU A 68 6.84 32.20 -26.19
C LEU A 68 8.25 31.79 -26.64
N VAL A 69 8.35 31.01 -27.72
CA VAL A 69 9.60 30.85 -28.46
C VAL A 69 9.58 31.81 -29.65
N PRO A 70 10.44 32.84 -29.70
CA PRO A 70 10.46 33.77 -30.81
C PRO A 70 11.22 33.14 -31.97
N TYR A 71 10.50 32.64 -32.97
CA TYR A 71 11.03 32.61 -34.33
C TYR A 71 10.15 33.47 -35.22
N LEU A 72 10.78 34.54 -35.70
CA LEU A 72 10.26 35.53 -36.63
C LEU A 72 9.73 34.86 -37.90
N THR A 73 8.43 34.94 -38.12
CA THR A 73 7.82 35.32 -39.41
C THR A 73 6.43 35.90 -39.17
N ASN A 74 6.08 36.92 -39.96
CA ASN A 74 4.93 37.80 -39.81
C ASN A 74 3.58 37.07 -39.82
N GLU A 75 3.06 36.71 -38.65
CA GLU A 75 1.63 36.65 -38.27
C GLU A 75 1.51 35.92 -36.91
N THR A 76 1.46 36.68 -35.82
CA THR A 76 1.27 36.11 -34.48
C THR A 76 -0.22 35.94 -34.22
N ILE A 77 -0.74 34.72 -34.32
CA ILE A 77 -2.09 34.39 -33.87
C ILE A 77 -2.03 34.17 -32.34
N ILE A 78 -2.80 34.96 -31.59
CA ILE A 78 -2.91 34.82 -30.13
C ILE A 78 -4.16 33.99 -29.83
N THR A 79 -3.96 32.80 -29.27
CA THR A 79 -5.06 31.97 -28.76
C THR A 79 -5.15 32.15 -27.24
N VAL A 80 -6.26 32.72 -26.77
CA VAL A 80 -6.54 32.90 -25.33
C VAL A 80 -7.49 31.80 -24.86
N THR A 81 -7.09 31.03 -23.85
CA THR A 81 -7.96 30.04 -23.20
C THR A 81 -8.43 30.59 -21.86
N VAL A 82 -9.73 30.77 -21.68
CA VAL A 82 -10.32 31.27 -20.42
C VAL A 82 -10.91 30.09 -19.64
N PRO A 83 -10.47 29.83 -18.39
CA PRO A 83 -11.04 28.76 -17.58
C PRO A 83 -12.39 29.20 -17.00
N PHE A 84 -13.43 28.39 -17.21
CA PHE A 84 -14.73 28.58 -16.56
C PHE A 84 -14.70 27.97 -15.15
N GLN A 85 -15.18 28.73 -14.15
CA GLN A 85 -15.62 28.17 -12.87
C GLN A 85 -17.12 28.48 -12.69
N ASN A 86 -17.94 27.43 -12.83
CA ASN A 86 -19.25 27.22 -12.19
C ASN A 86 -20.30 28.35 -12.10
N GLU A 87 -20.52 29.13 -13.16
CA GLU A 87 -21.84 29.77 -13.38
C GLU A 87 -22.21 29.69 -14.87
N SER A 88 -23.47 29.35 -15.18
CA SER A 88 -23.96 29.22 -16.55
C SER A 88 -24.02 30.59 -17.23
N LEU A 89 -23.20 30.80 -18.26
CA LEU A 89 -23.23 32.01 -19.08
C LEU A 89 -24.21 31.83 -20.25
N ASP A 90 -25.29 32.61 -20.28
CA ASP A 90 -26.30 32.54 -21.35
C ASP A 90 -25.89 33.46 -22.52
N ILE A 91 -25.05 32.94 -23.43
CA ILE A 91 -24.55 33.65 -24.61
C ILE A 91 -25.51 33.36 -25.78
N LYS A 92 -26.29 34.37 -26.20
CA LYS A 92 -27.29 34.21 -27.26
C LYS A 92 -26.84 34.74 -28.61
N THR A 93 -25.89 35.67 -28.61
CA THR A 93 -25.37 36.27 -29.84
C THR A 93 -23.84 36.36 -29.85
N PRO A 94 -23.20 36.43 -31.03
CA PRO A 94 -21.76 36.64 -31.15
C PRO A 94 -21.26 37.93 -30.46
N THR A 95 -22.11 38.95 -30.39
CA THR A 95 -21.82 40.23 -29.72
C THR A 95 -21.73 40.08 -28.20
N ASP A 96 -22.50 39.18 -27.60
CA ASP A 96 -22.46 38.89 -26.16
C ASP A 96 -21.14 38.24 -25.76
N LEU A 97 -20.66 37.29 -26.58
CA LEU A 97 -19.35 36.67 -26.42
C LEU A 97 -18.21 37.69 -26.59
N TYR A 98 -18.31 38.57 -27.60
CA TYR A 98 -17.32 39.63 -27.83
C TYR A 98 -17.22 40.57 -26.62
N ASN A 99 -18.35 41.07 -26.11
CA ASN A 99 -18.38 41.99 -24.97
C ASN A 99 -17.90 41.34 -23.66
N TYR A 100 -18.15 40.04 -23.48
CA TYR A 100 -17.64 39.28 -22.33
C TYR A 100 -16.11 39.11 -22.37
N LEU A 101 -15.54 38.89 -23.56
CA LEU A 101 -14.10 38.69 -23.74
C LEU A 101 -13.31 40.01 -23.82
N PHE A 102 -13.95 41.11 -24.22
CA PHE A 102 -13.32 42.42 -24.46
C PHE A 102 -12.50 43.00 -23.28
N PRO A 103 -12.92 42.88 -22.01
CA PRO A 103 -12.14 43.37 -20.86
C PRO A 103 -10.80 42.64 -20.67
N PHE A 104 -10.72 41.36 -21.02
CA PHE A 104 -9.51 40.54 -20.90
C PHE A 104 -8.48 40.87 -21.99
N VAL A 105 -8.95 41.30 -23.16
CA VAL A 105 -8.10 41.73 -24.28
C VAL A 105 -7.48 43.11 -24.03
N LYS A 106 -8.07 43.92 -23.13
CA LYS A 106 -7.59 45.28 -22.81
C LYS A 106 -6.22 45.31 -22.09
N GLN A 107 -5.71 44.17 -21.63
CA GLN A 107 -4.40 44.05 -20.99
C GLN A 107 -3.23 43.90 -21.98
N PHE A 108 -3.50 43.77 -23.28
CA PHE A 108 -2.46 43.68 -24.31
C PHE A 108 -2.11 45.07 -24.84
N ASN A 109 -0.80 45.35 -24.95
CA ASN A 109 -0.28 46.65 -25.38
C ASN A 109 -0.80 47.03 -26.78
N ARG A 110 -1.38 48.22 -26.93
CA ARG A 110 -2.19 48.64 -28.10
C ARG A 110 -1.44 48.62 -29.44
N GLU A 111 -0.11 48.61 -29.44
CA GLU A 111 0.70 48.72 -30.65
C GLU A 111 0.99 47.37 -31.35
N SER A 112 0.66 46.24 -30.73
CA SER A 112 1.06 44.90 -31.23
C SER A 112 -0.02 44.13 -31.97
N VAL A 113 -1.29 44.56 -31.93
CA VAL A 113 -2.41 43.82 -32.53
C VAL A 113 -2.92 44.57 -33.75
N LYS A 114 -2.51 44.16 -34.95
CA LYS A 114 -2.88 44.84 -36.21
C LYS A 114 -4.14 44.29 -36.89
N LYS A 115 -4.61 43.09 -36.54
CA LYS A 115 -5.86 42.50 -37.07
C LYS A 115 -6.34 41.36 -36.17
N LEU A 116 -7.66 41.23 -36.00
CA LEU A 116 -8.30 40.10 -35.33
C LEU A 116 -9.42 39.62 -36.25
N ASP A 117 -9.21 38.51 -36.96
CA ASP A 117 -10.21 37.94 -37.87
C ASP A 117 -10.90 36.74 -37.21
N LEU A 118 -12.23 36.73 -37.21
CA LEU A 118 -13.05 35.62 -36.74
C LEU A 118 -13.71 34.96 -37.96
N TYR A 119 -13.33 33.73 -38.29
CA TYR A 119 -13.93 32.98 -39.40
C TYR A 119 -14.93 31.94 -38.90
N ILE A 120 -16.16 32.00 -39.40
CA ILE A 120 -17.15 30.92 -39.29
C ILE A 120 -17.51 30.52 -40.72
N GLN A 121 -17.13 29.32 -41.16
CA GLN A 121 -17.43 28.82 -42.50
C GLN A 121 -18.61 27.83 -42.43
N GLN A 122 -19.72 28.18 -43.09
CA GLN A 122 -20.79 27.26 -43.49
C GLN A 122 -20.70 27.09 -45.01
N ASN A 123 -20.66 25.85 -45.50
CA ASN A 123 -20.70 25.58 -46.94
C ASN A 123 -22.13 25.75 -47.45
N ASN A 124 -22.31 26.62 -48.44
CA ASN A 124 -23.47 26.67 -49.31
C ASN A 124 -23.13 26.02 -50.65
N ASP A 125 -24.02 25.18 -51.14
CA ASP A 125 -24.34 25.18 -52.57
C ASP A 125 -25.86 25.24 -52.74
N VAL A 126 -26.27 25.95 -53.78
CA VAL A 126 -27.61 26.50 -53.99
C VAL A 126 -28.45 25.54 -54.85
N ASN A 127 -29.69 25.33 -54.41
CA ASN A 127 -30.86 24.72 -55.08
C ASN A 127 -31.18 23.23 -54.79
N SER A 128 -32.45 23.03 -54.46
CA SER A 128 -33.16 21.81 -54.04
C SER A 128 -33.01 21.43 -52.56
N SER A 129 -34.04 21.82 -51.82
CA SER A 129 -34.41 21.27 -50.52
C SER A 129 -34.70 19.78 -50.62
N SER A 130 -33.90 18.96 -49.93
CA SER A 130 -34.43 17.78 -49.24
C SER A 130 -33.60 17.53 -48.00
N TYR A 131 -34.22 17.72 -46.84
CA TYR A 131 -33.68 17.19 -45.59
C TYR A 131 -33.99 15.69 -45.60
N GLN A 132 -32.97 14.85 -45.65
CA GLN A 132 -33.12 13.44 -45.30
C GLN A 132 -32.67 13.30 -43.84
N THR A 133 -33.64 13.07 -42.95
CA THR A 133 -33.37 12.73 -41.57
C THR A 133 -33.07 11.24 -41.52
N PHE A 134 -31.84 10.88 -41.15
CA PHE A 134 -31.49 9.49 -40.89
C PHE A 134 -31.88 9.16 -39.45
N SER A 135 -32.50 8.01 -39.27
CA SER A 135 -32.81 7.49 -37.94
C SER A 135 -31.53 7.00 -37.26
N THR A 136 -31.55 6.86 -35.93
CA THR A 136 -30.46 6.23 -35.16
C THR A 136 -30.12 4.80 -35.62
N GLU A 137 -31.03 4.11 -36.30
CA GLU A 137 -30.79 2.79 -36.91
C GLU A 137 -29.99 2.84 -38.22
N ASP A 138 -30.03 3.97 -38.96
CA ASP A 138 -29.26 4.16 -40.19
C ASP A 138 -27.78 4.45 -39.90
N LEU A 139 -27.51 5.13 -38.79
CA LEU A 139 -26.14 5.40 -38.29
C LEU A 139 -25.45 4.14 -37.74
N ALA A 140 -26.21 3.16 -37.27
CA ALA A 140 -25.67 1.89 -36.76
C ALA A 140 -25.13 0.95 -37.86
N LYS A 141 -25.32 1.28 -39.14
CA LYS A 141 -24.91 0.45 -40.29
C LYS A 141 -23.76 1.03 -41.11
N ALA A 142 -23.17 2.17 -40.73
CA ALA A 142 -22.07 2.80 -41.46
C ALA A 142 -20.72 2.09 -41.18
N PRO A 143 -20.01 1.57 -42.20
CA PRO A 143 -18.81 0.77 -41.96
C PRO A 143 -17.50 1.57 -42.14
N TYR A 144 -16.59 1.35 -41.18
CA TYR A 144 -15.12 1.53 -41.15
C TYR A 144 -14.49 2.94 -41.23
N VAL A 145 -13.63 3.22 -40.25
CA VAL A 145 -12.56 4.24 -40.32
C VAL A 145 -11.33 3.59 -40.94
N LEU A 146 -10.79 4.16 -42.02
CA LEU A 146 -9.58 3.67 -42.68
C LEU A 146 -8.37 4.45 -42.16
N MET A 147 -7.38 3.76 -41.60
CA MET A 147 -6.09 4.36 -41.24
C MET A 147 -5.01 3.95 -42.22
N THR A 148 -4.38 4.95 -42.85
CA THR A 148 -3.29 4.78 -43.82
C THR A 148 -2.07 5.58 -43.40
N LEU A 149 -0.89 4.95 -43.46
CA LEU A 149 0.38 5.62 -43.21
C LEU A 149 0.90 6.21 -44.53
N GLU A 150 0.94 7.53 -44.62
CA GLU A 150 1.48 8.26 -45.77
C GLU A 150 2.83 8.87 -45.38
N LYS A 151 3.95 8.21 -45.75
CA LYS A 151 5.33 8.63 -45.46
C LYS A 151 5.59 8.85 -43.95
N ASN A 152 5.43 10.10 -43.49
CA ASN A 152 5.67 10.56 -42.12
C ASN A 152 4.39 11.10 -41.46
N GLN A 153 3.22 10.79 -42.02
CA GLN A 153 1.94 11.20 -41.50
C GLN A 153 1.00 9.99 -41.40
N ILE A 154 0.22 9.95 -40.33
CA ILE A 154 -0.90 9.04 -40.16
C ILE A 154 -2.12 9.78 -40.70
N LYS A 155 -2.76 9.20 -41.71
CA LYS A 155 -4.03 9.69 -42.25
C LYS A 155 -5.15 8.80 -41.71
N ILE A 156 -6.12 9.42 -41.05
CA ILE A 156 -7.31 8.75 -40.53
C ILE A 156 -8.48 9.27 -41.35
N GLU A 157 -9.06 8.43 -42.21
CA GLU A 157 -10.22 8.78 -43.05
C GLU A 157 -11.50 8.27 -42.40
N GLY A 158 -12.35 9.22 -41.99
CA GLY A 158 -13.73 8.96 -41.62
C GLY A 158 -14.69 9.35 -42.75
N VAL A 159 -15.98 9.04 -42.58
CA VAL A 159 -17.01 9.23 -43.61
C VAL A 159 -17.15 10.70 -44.07
N TYR A 160 -16.83 11.68 -43.20
CA TYR A 160 -17.04 13.10 -43.47
C TYR A 160 -15.81 14.00 -43.26
N CYS A 161 -14.68 13.44 -42.83
CA CYS A 161 -13.43 14.18 -42.65
C CYS A 161 -12.23 13.24 -42.68
N TYR A 162 -11.05 13.81 -42.90
CA TYR A 162 -9.81 13.10 -42.64
C TYR A 162 -8.88 13.95 -41.77
N ILE A 163 -8.14 13.28 -40.89
CA ILE A 163 -7.14 13.91 -40.03
C ILE A 163 -5.76 13.44 -40.49
N LYS A 164 -4.84 14.38 -40.71
CA LYS A 164 -3.43 14.09 -40.96
C LYS A 164 -2.59 14.50 -39.76
N MET A 165 -1.90 13.53 -39.16
CA MET A 165 -1.03 13.76 -38.00
C MET A 165 0.39 13.31 -38.32
N TRP A 166 1.38 14.16 -38.04
CA TRP A 166 2.79 13.79 -38.22
C TRP A 166 3.20 12.69 -37.23
N THR A 167 3.93 11.68 -37.70
CA THR A 167 4.38 10.53 -36.90
C THR A 167 5.31 10.94 -35.76
N VAL A 168 6.06 12.03 -35.91
CA VAL A 168 6.89 12.62 -34.86
C VAL A 168 6.02 13.18 -33.72
N LEU A 169 4.92 13.86 -34.05
CA LEU A 169 3.97 14.36 -33.06
C LEU A 169 3.26 13.21 -32.34
N ALA A 170 2.88 12.17 -33.08
CA ALA A 170 2.29 10.96 -32.50
C ALA A 170 3.24 10.26 -31.51
N ARG A 171 4.53 10.15 -31.84
CA ARG A 171 5.57 9.63 -30.92
C ARG A 171 5.80 10.52 -29.72
N TRP A 172 5.80 11.85 -29.91
CA TRP A 172 5.98 12.81 -28.82
C TRP A 172 4.83 12.73 -27.81
N MET A 173 3.61 12.52 -28.30
CA MET A 173 2.41 12.24 -27.49
C MET A 173 2.36 10.82 -26.91
N LYS A 174 3.39 9.99 -27.14
CA LYS A 174 3.46 8.58 -26.74
C LYS A 174 2.26 7.75 -27.21
N LEU A 175 1.72 8.06 -28.39
CA LEU A 175 0.69 7.26 -29.02
C LEU A 175 1.33 5.97 -29.54
N ASN A 176 1.01 4.84 -28.92
CA ASN A 176 1.38 3.53 -29.45
C ASN A 176 0.52 3.27 -30.68
N VAL A 177 1.10 3.43 -31.87
CA VAL A 177 0.46 3.03 -33.13
C VAL A 177 0.58 1.52 -33.23
N ILE A 178 -0.38 0.80 -32.67
CA ILE A 178 -0.49 -0.65 -32.84
C ILE A 178 -1.20 -0.89 -34.16
N HIS A 179 -0.55 -1.58 -35.11
CA HIS A 179 -1.24 -2.14 -36.27
C HIS A 179 -2.06 -3.34 -35.81
N GLY A 180 -3.35 -3.12 -35.53
CA GLY A 180 -4.28 -4.18 -35.17
C GLY A 180 -5.17 -4.59 -36.33
N TYR A 181 -4.91 -5.73 -36.95
CA TYR A 181 -5.98 -6.57 -37.50
C TYR A 181 -6.61 -7.28 -36.31
N ASN A 182 -7.77 -6.78 -35.86
CA ASN A 182 -8.73 -7.33 -34.90
C ASN A 182 -9.17 -6.30 -33.85
N GLY A 183 -10.12 -5.44 -34.23
CA GLY A 183 -11.33 -5.27 -33.43
C GLY A 183 -11.31 -4.46 -32.13
N GLU A 184 -10.26 -3.72 -31.77
CA GLU A 184 -10.31 -2.88 -30.56
C GLU A 184 -9.89 -1.42 -30.82
N TYR A 185 -10.86 -0.60 -31.22
CA TYR A 185 -10.78 0.86 -31.06
C TYR A 185 -12.14 1.41 -30.62
N VAL A 186 -12.13 2.34 -29.66
CA VAL A 186 -13.21 3.33 -29.51
C VAL A 186 -12.62 4.68 -29.89
N VAL A 187 -13.14 5.28 -30.95
CA VAL A 187 -12.92 6.67 -31.32
C VAL A 187 -14.13 7.44 -30.82
N LEU A 188 -13.93 8.37 -29.89
CA LEU A 188 -14.94 9.38 -29.56
C LEU A 188 -14.60 10.66 -30.30
N ILE A 189 -15.44 10.97 -31.29
CA ILE A 189 -15.49 12.28 -31.96
C ILE A 189 -16.32 13.20 -31.07
N LEU A 190 -15.76 14.34 -30.68
CA LEU A 190 -16.50 15.42 -30.06
C LEU A 190 -16.70 16.56 -31.07
N ASN A 191 -17.72 17.37 -30.78
CA ASN A 191 -18.04 18.61 -31.47
C ASN A 191 -16.80 19.47 -31.82
N ARG A 192 -16.96 20.26 -32.88
CA ARG A 192 -15.97 20.97 -33.73
C ARG A 192 -14.61 21.44 -33.17
N ASP A 193 -14.39 21.56 -31.86
CA ASP A 193 -13.21 22.27 -31.31
C ASP A 193 -12.38 21.51 -30.26
N SER A 194 -12.60 20.22 -29.98
CA SER A 194 -11.62 19.45 -29.18
C SER A 194 -11.64 17.94 -29.42
N ALA A 195 -10.46 17.32 -29.37
CA ALA A 195 -10.27 15.87 -29.39
C ALA A 195 -9.55 15.42 -28.11
N TYR A 196 -10.05 14.35 -27.48
CA TYR A 196 -9.39 13.72 -26.33
C TYR A 196 -8.98 12.31 -26.70
N ILE A 197 -7.76 11.94 -26.29
CA ILE A 197 -7.23 10.59 -26.40
C ILE A 197 -7.18 10.02 -24.99
N THR A 198 -7.95 8.97 -24.74
CA THR A 198 -7.83 8.18 -23.51
C THR A 198 -7.17 6.85 -23.85
N LYS A 199 -6.31 6.35 -22.97
CA LYS A 199 -5.85 4.96 -23.04
C LYS A 199 -7.05 4.01 -22.88
N PRO A 200 -6.98 2.75 -23.33
CA PRO A 200 -7.99 1.76 -22.99
C PRO A 200 -8.13 1.70 -21.46
N ALA A 201 -9.37 1.65 -20.96
CA ALA A 201 -9.68 1.61 -19.53
C ALA A 201 -8.98 0.47 -18.77
N SER A 202 -8.55 -0.57 -19.49
CA SER A 202 -7.79 -1.71 -18.98
C SER A 202 -6.32 -1.40 -18.64
N GLU A 203 -5.75 -0.28 -19.11
CA GLU A 203 -4.38 0.16 -18.83
C GLU A 203 -4.28 1.34 -17.87
N TYR A 204 -5.40 1.95 -17.45
CA TYR A 204 -5.34 2.85 -16.31
C TYR A 204 -5.18 1.98 -15.07
N ASP A 205 -4.04 2.12 -14.39
CA ASP A 205 -3.85 1.59 -13.05
C ASP A 205 -5.11 1.96 -12.26
N LYS A 206 -5.91 0.95 -11.91
CA LYS A 206 -7.08 1.12 -11.08
C LYS A 206 -6.63 1.98 -9.90
N PRO A 207 -7.39 3.04 -9.52
CA PRO A 207 -7.04 3.87 -8.39
C PRO A 207 -6.57 2.97 -7.24
N LYS A 208 -5.31 3.11 -6.84
CA LYS A 208 -4.74 2.29 -5.77
C LYS A 208 -5.62 2.56 -4.56
N LYS A 209 -6.42 1.57 -4.17
CA LYS A 209 -7.24 1.65 -2.97
C LYS A 209 -6.28 1.79 -1.78
N PRO A 210 -6.59 2.67 -0.82
CA PRO A 210 -5.75 2.79 0.36
C PRO A 210 -5.73 1.45 1.09
N GLU A 211 -4.61 1.11 1.69
CA GLU A 211 -4.51 -0.08 2.55
C GLU A 211 -5.03 0.22 3.96
N LEU A 212 -4.86 1.47 4.39
CA LEU A 212 -5.28 1.99 5.68
C LEU A 212 -6.06 3.29 5.53
N ILE A 213 -7.03 3.48 6.42
CA ILE A 213 -7.71 4.76 6.60
C ILE A 213 -7.46 5.24 8.02
N SER A 214 -6.96 6.47 8.11
CA SER A 214 -6.76 7.16 9.37
C SER A 214 -7.73 8.33 9.52
N VAL A 215 -8.27 8.52 10.72
CA VAL A 215 -9.10 9.67 11.07
C VAL A 215 -8.26 10.63 11.91
N LYS A 216 -8.10 11.86 11.41
CA LYS A 216 -7.40 12.95 12.09
C LYS A 216 -8.40 13.99 12.58
N MET A 217 -8.24 14.47 13.80
CA MET A 217 -9.12 15.47 14.42
C MET A 217 -8.31 16.62 15.03
N SER A 218 -8.68 17.87 14.76
CA SER A 218 -7.85 19.03 15.16
C SER A 218 -7.96 19.36 16.65
N GLU A 219 -9.05 18.99 17.30
CA GLU A 219 -9.35 19.36 18.69
C GLU A 219 -8.88 18.32 19.72
N VAL A 220 -8.04 17.36 19.34
CA VAL A 220 -7.33 16.51 20.31
C VAL A 220 -5.97 17.09 20.67
N LYS A 221 -5.60 16.99 21.95
CA LYS A 221 -4.26 17.33 22.43
C LYS A 221 -3.26 16.50 21.66
N HIS A 222 -2.15 17.13 21.30
CA HIS A 222 -1.08 16.44 20.61
C HIS A 222 -0.72 15.15 21.36
N SER A 223 -0.74 14.03 20.63
CA SER A 223 -0.08 12.81 21.06
C SER A 223 1.38 13.11 21.41
N LEU A 224 2.05 12.20 22.11
CA LEU A 224 3.48 12.35 22.39
C LEU A 224 4.35 12.08 21.14
N SER A 225 3.78 11.80 19.96
CA SER A 225 4.51 11.45 18.72
C SER A 225 4.58 12.61 17.71
N LYS A 226 5.69 13.37 17.67
CA LYS A 226 5.85 14.65 16.92
C LYS A 226 5.22 14.74 15.51
N GLU A 227 5.14 13.66 14.73
CA GLU A 227 4.78 13.72 13.30
C GLU A 227 3.31 13.41 12.94
N ASN A 228 2.46 12.92 13.86
CA ASN A 228 1.07 12.55 13.52
C ASN A 228 0.07 12.78 14.66
N ASN A 229 0.27 13.89 15.37
CA ASN A 229 -0.28 14.15 16.70
C ASN A 229 -1.80 14.24 16.86
N GLN A 230 -2.57 14.08 15.79
CA GLN A 230 -4.00 14.28 15.77
C GLN A 230 -4.76 13.11 15.15
N ILE A 231 -4.07 12.01 14.78
CA ILE A 231 -4.73 10.80 14.32
C ILE A 231 -5.37 10.10 15.51
N ILE A 232 -6.70 10.06 15.54
CA ILE A 232 -7.49 9.48 16.63
C ILE A 232 -7.90 8.03 16.39
N SER A 233 -7.72 7.53 15.16
CA SER A 233 -8.09 6.17 14.76
C SER A 233 -7.41 5.78 13.46
N THR A 234 -6.99 4.52 13.31
CA THR A 234 -6.47 3.95 12.04
C THR A 234 -6.97 2.53 11.86
N HIS A 235 -7.50 2.21 10.68
CA HIS A 235 -8.15 0.94 10.40
C HIS A 235 -7.80 0.41 9.01
N PRO A 236 -7.75 -0.91 8.81
CA PRO A 236 -7.58 -1.50 7.48
C PRO A 236 -8.79 -1.18 6.60
N PHE A 237 -8.52 -0.82 5.35
CA PHE A 237 -9.57 -0.68 4.35
C PHE A 237 -9.89 -2.06 3.76
N MET A 238 -10.97 -2.68 4.24
CA MET A 238 -11.43 -3.99 3.74
C MET A 238 -12.61 -3.78 2.80
N ASP A 239 -12.33 -3.85 1.49
CA ASP A 239 -13.31 -3.64 0.43
C ASP A 239 -14.07 -4.92 0.02
N GLU A 240 -13.67 -6.07 0.56
CA GLU A 240 -13.96 -7.38 -0.04
C GLU A 240 -15.44 -7.81 -0.03
N HIS A 241 -16.33 -7.07 0.65
CA HIS A 241 -17.71 -7.51 0.85
C HIS A 241 -18.79 -6.50 0.48
N ASN A 242 -18.46 -5.30 -0.02
CA ASN A 242 -19.49 -4.34 -0.40
C ASN A 242 -19.44 -3.93 -1.88
N PRO A 243 -20.14 -4.66 -2.78
CA PRO A 243 -20.24 -4.28 -4.19
C PRO A 243 -20.99 -2.95 -4.40
N TYR A 244 -21.65 -2.42 -3.36
CA TYR A 244 -22.45 -1.19 -3.43
C TYR A 244 -21.65 0.09 -3.16
N GLY A 245 -20.32 0.02 -3.08
CA GLY A 245 -19.47 1.21 -3.03
C GLY A 245 -19.55 1.99 -1.73
N ASN A 246 -20.10 1.45 -0.63
CA ASN A 246 -20.12 2.15 0.66
C ASN A 246 -19.15 1.49 1.64
N TYR A 247 -18.14 2.22 2.09
CA TYR A 247 -17.29 1.81 3.18
C TYR A 247 -18.00 2.08 4.51
N TYR A 248 -18.05 1.09 5.39
CA TYR A 248 -18.48 1.24 6.78
C TYR A 248 -17.52 0.46 7.67
N PHE A 249 -17.01 1.12 8.70
CA PHE A 249 -16.15 0.49 9.70
C PHE A 249 -16.59 0.90 11.10
N GLU A 250 -16.94 -0.08 11.94
CA GLU A 250 -17.16 0.11 13.36
C GLU A 250 -15.91 -0.22 14.16
N VAL A 251 -15.49 0.70 15.02
CA VAL A 251 -14.29 0.55 15.84
C VAL A 251 -14.58 -0.34 17.04
N THR A 252 -13.99 -1.54 17.01
CA THR A 252 -14.09 -2.53 18.09
C THR A 252 -13.52 -1.98 19.40
N ARG A 253 -12.24 -1.59 19.44
CA ARG A 253 -11.64 -0.89 20.59
C ARG A 253 -11.37 0.57 20.31
N LYS A 254 -11.94 1.39 21.18
CA LYS A 254 -11.92 2.85 21.09
C LYS A 254 -10.67 3.40 21.76
N GLU A 255 -9.84 4.07 20.97
CA GLU A 255 -8.70 4.83 21.46
C GLU A 255 -9.19 6.21 21.91
N TYR A 256 -9.14 6.47 23.22
CA TYR A 256 -9.63 7.71 23.80
C TYR A 256 -8.52 8.75 23.93
N HIS A 257 -8.67 9.87 23.22
CA HIS A 257 -7.73 10.97 23.14
C HIS A 257 -8.23 12.17 23.95
N SER A 258 -7.32 12.84 24.66
CA SER A 258 -7.66 14.03 25.44
C SER A 258 -7.94 15.22 24.51
N LEU A 259 -8.90 16.06 24.88
CA LEU A 259 -9.30 17.23 24.08
C LEU A 259 -8.43 18.45 24.41
N THR A 260 -8.18 19.33 23.42
CA THR A 260 -7.42 20.58 23.61
C THR A 260 -8.19 21.58 24.46
N HIS A 261 -9.52 21.63 24.29
CA HIS A 261 -10.40 22.60 24.94
C HIS A 261 -11.58 21.90 25.62
N ILE A 262 -12.04 22.45 26.74
CA ILE A 262 -13.29 22.02 27.42
C ILE A 262 -14.54 22.56 26.74
N ASN A 263 -14.40 23.69 26.02
CA ASN A 263 -15.46 24.32 25.28
C ASN A 263 -15.16 24.21 23.79
N ILE A 264 -15.91 23.37 23.08
CA ILE A 264 -15.64 23.01 21.69
C ILE A 264 -16.80 23.51 20.81
N PRO A 265 -16.64 24.67 20.13
CA PRO A 265 -17.69 25.21 19.27
C PRO A 265 -17.82 24.46 17.93
N GLN A 266 -16.75 23.80 17.48
CA GLN A 266 -16.69 23.07 16.22
C GLN A 266 -15.73 21.88 16.32
N LEU A 267 -15.91 20.90 15.45
CA LEU A 267 -14.96 19.80 15.25
C LEU A 267 -14.51 19.75 13.80
N SER A 268 -13.20 19.57 13.60
CA SER A 268 -12.57 19.43 12.29
C SER A 268 -12.00 18.03 12.12
N VAL A 269 -12.37 17.35 11.03
CA VAL A 269 -11.93 15.99 10.74
C VAL A 269 -11.36 15.86 9.33
N GLU A 270 -10.32 15.05 9.20
CA GLU A 270 -9.64 14.71 7.94
C GLU A 270 -9.42 13.19 7.86
N LEU A 271 -9.72 12.59 6.71
CA LEU A 271 -9.44 11.19 6.41
C LEU A 271 -8.15 11.07 5.60
N LEU A 272 -7.23 10.23 6.05
CA LEU A 272 -5.90 10.04 5.47
C LEU A 272 -5.66 8.59 5.03
N ASP A 273 -4.78 8.40 4.04
CA ASP A 273 -4.26 7.09 3.59
C ASP A 273 -3.10 6.57 4.45
N GLU A 274 -2.50 5.44 4.05
CA GLU A 274 -1.32 4.86 4.72
C GLU A 274 -0.07 5.76 4.71
N ASN A 275 -0.03 6.78 3.85
CA ASN A 275 1.07 7.74 3.70
C ASN A 275 0.77 9.08 4.38
N ASN A 276 -0.27 9.16 5.22
CA ASN A 276 -0.78 10.38 5.84
C ASN A 276 -1.18 11.47 4.84
N LYS A 277 -1.54 11.09 3.61
CA LYS A 277 -2.09 11.99 2.60
C LYS A 277 -3.62 11.96 2.68
N GLN A 278 -4.24 13.11 2.45
CA GLN A 278 -5.70 13.21 2.43
C GLN A 278 -6.31 12.27 1.38
N LEU A 279 -7.37 11.54 1.75
CA LEU A 279 -8.09 10.69 0.79
C LEU A 279 -8.76 11.54 -0.29
N HIS A 280 -8.64 11.10 -1.54
CA HIS A 280 -9.33 11.72 -2.68
C HIS A 280 -10.54 10.88 -3.08
N LEU A 281 -11.69 11.15 -2.45
CA LEU A 281 -12.97 10.48 -2.71
C LEU A 281 -13.70 11.13 -3.89
N LEU A 282 -14.32 10.33 -4.77
CA LEU A 282 -15.22 10.84 -5.81
C LEU A 282 -16.47 11.47 -5.17
N PRO A 283 -17.11 12.46 -5.85
CA PRO A 283 -18.39 12.98 -5.41
C PRO A 283 -19.42 11.84 -5.25
N GLY A 284 -20.08 11.81 -4.10
CA GLY A 284 -20.93 10.70 -3.68
C GLY A 284 -21.69 11.01 -2.41
N GLN A 285 -22.03 9.97 -1.64
CA GLN A 285 -22.70 10.16 -0.36
C GLN A 285 -21.81 10.88 0.65
N ALA A 286 -22.45 11.61 1.57
CA ALA A 286 -21.74 12.32 2.63
C ALA A 286 -20.96 11.33 3.52
N THR A 287 -19.75 11.71 3.87
CA THR A 287 -18.95 10.99 4.87
C THR A 287 -19.53 11.26 6.25
N HIS A 288 -19.72 10.20 7.03
CA HIS A 288 -20.17 10.27 8.42
C HIS A 288 -19.12 9.70 9.35
N ILE A 289 -18.85 10.41 10.44
CA ILE A 289 -17.94 9.97 11.50
C ILE A 289 -18.66 10.07 12.83
N LYS A 290 -18.86 8.92 13.48
CA LYS A 290 -19.46 8.85 14.81
C LYS A 290 -18.36 8.88 15.84
N LEU A 291 -18.35 9.90 16.69
CA LEU A 291 -17.43 10.06 17.80
C LEU A 291 -18.12 9.68 19.12
N LYS A 292 -17.37 9.07 20.04
CA LYS A 292 -17.80 8.77 21.41
C LYS A 292 -16.99 9.60 22.38
N PHE A 293 -17.66 10.51 23.08
CA PHE A 293 -17.09 11.28 24.17
C PHE A 293 -17.31 10.54 25.48
N LYS A 294 -16.28 10.43 26.30
CA LYS A 294 -16.35 9.75 27.59
C LYS A 294 -15.50 10.48 28.61
N ARG A 295 -16.07 10.67 29.80
CA ARG A 295 -15.36 11.13 30.97
C ARG A 295 -14.47 9.99 31.49
N MET A 296 -13.16 10.21 31.56
CA MET A 296 -12.19 9.18 31.90
C MET A 296 -11.44 9.55 33.17
N ASN A 297 -11.47 8.67 34.17
CA ASN A 297 -10.68 8.83 35.38
C ASN A 297 -9.19 8.84 34.99
N SER A 298 -8.40 9.70 35.64
CA SER A 298 -6.96 9.92 35.33
C SER A 298 -6.06 8.70 35.49
N SER A 299 -6.59 7.57 35.98
CA SER A 299 -5.86 6.32 36.19
C SER A 299 -5.49 5.58 34.91
N THR A 300 -5.96 6.00 33.72
CA THR A 300 -5.63 5.33 32.46
C THR A 300 -5.27 6.31 31.34
N PHE A 301 -4.27 5.94 30.53
CA PHE A 301 -3.89 6.68 29.34
C PHE A 301 -3.39 5.73 28.24
N VAL A 302 -3.41 6.23 27.00
CA VAL A 302 -2.99 5.50 25.81
C VAL A 302 -1.79 6.21 25.19
N LEU A 303 -0.80 5.44 24.74
CA LEU A 303 0.32 5.93 23.94
C LEU A 303 0.29 5.27 22.56
N ARG A 304 0.35 6.10 21.52
CA ARG A 304 0.54 5.66 20.13
C ARG A 304 1.96 6.03 19.71
N LEU A 305 2.68 5.04 19.20
CA LEU A 305 4.13 5.08 19.03
C LEU A 305 4.49 4.45 17.66
N GLY A 306 5.15 5.20 16.79
CA GLY A 306 5.54 4.76 15.44
C GLY A 306 7.04 4.49 15.30
N SER A 307 7.44 3.51 14.48
CA SER A 307 8.86 3.21 14.22
C SER A 307 9.61 4.35 13.53
N SER A 308 8.90 5.20 12.77
CA SER A 308 9.46 6.41 12.16
C SER A 308 9.58 7.58 13.14
N ASP A 309 8.94 7.50 14.32
CA ASP A 309 9.05 8.55 15.32
C ASP A 309 10.50 8.66 15.76
N ASN A 310 10.98 9.90 15.84
CA ASN A 310 12.34 10.24 16.27
C ASN A 310 13.46 9.60 15.43
N THR A 311 13.21 9.29 14.16
CA THR A 311 14.25 8.85 13.21
C THR A 311 15.41 9.84 13.08
N SER A 312 15.18 11.12 13.31
CA SER A 312 16.24 12.15 13.40
C SER A 312 17.16 11.98 14.62
N ILE A 313 16.68 11.36 15.70
CA ILE A 313 17.44 11.09 16.93
C ILE A 313 18.01 9.67 16.90
N TYR A 314 17.26 8.71 16.36
CA TYR A 314 17.60 7.29 16.26
C TYR A 314 17.55 6.84 14.79
N PRO A 315 18.60 7.12 14.00
CA PRO A 315 18.61 6.82 12.56
C PRO A 315 18.59 5.31 12.24
N ASP A 316 18.95 4.46 13.19
CA ASP A 316 18.93 3.00 13.05
C ASP A 316 17.54 2.38 13.30
N ASN A 317 16.53 3.20 13.65
CA ASN A 317 15.16 2.73 13.82
C ASN A 317 14.65 2.08 12.53
N ASN A 318 14.03 0.92 12.68
CA ASN A 318 13.33 0.23 11.60
C ASN A 318 11.99 -0.33 12.11
N ALA A 319 11.20 -0.90 11.21
CA ALA A 319 9.87 -1.41 11.54
C ALA A 319 9.88 -2.50 12.64
N ALA A 320 10.97 -3.25 12.80
CA ALA A 320 11.06 -4.30 13.80
C ALA A 320 11.76 -3.88 15.09
N SER A 321 12.69 -2.92 15.06
CA SER A 321 13.43 -2.46 16.23
C SER A 321 13.52 -0.94 16.22
N PHE A 322 12.92 -0.30 17.22
CA PHE A 322 12.91 1.15 17.29
C PHE A 322 12.88 1.68 18.72
N LYS A 323 13.47 2.86 18.88
CA LYS A 323 13.50 3.64 20.12
C LYS A 323 12.76 4.95 19.93
N ILE A 324 12.02 5.35 20.96
CA ILE A 324 11.24 6.59 20.96
C ILE A 324 11.58 7.37 22.23
N GLN A 325 11.97 8.61 22.03
CA GLN A 325 12.15 9.60 23.10
C GLN A 325 10.85 10.40 23.21
N LEU A 326 10.18 10.29 24.34
CA LEU A 326 8.95 11.04 24.60
C LEU A 326 9.29 12.55 24.71
N PRO A 327 8.42 13.45 24.18
CA PRO A 327 8.62 14.89 24.25
C PRO A 327 8.73 15.43 25.67
N THR A 328 7.99 14.81 26.59
CA THR A 328 8.02 15.06 28.02
C THR A 328 8.04 13.72 28.73
N TYR A 329 8.73 13.64 29.87
CA TYR A 329 8.63 12.44 30.70
C TYR A 329 7.21 12.30 31.25
N ILE A 330 6.76 11.05 31.39
CA ILE A 330 5.49 10.72 32.06
C ILE A 330 5.83 10.31 33.48
N ASP A 331 5.27 11.02 34.46
CA ASP A 331 5.41 10.70 35.88
C ASP A 331 4.50 9.51 36.24
N LEU A 332 5.13 8.37 36.55
CA LEU A 332 4.52 7.14 37.02
C LEU A 332 4.87 6.90 38.50
N LYS A 333 4.82 7.92 39.36
CA LYS A 333 4.99 7.79 40.83
C LYS A 333 4.11 6.75 41.51
N HIS A 334 3.02 6.32 40.87
CA HIS A 334 2.19 5.23 41.33
C HIS A 334 2.53 3.95 40.56
N GLN A 335 2.14 2.78 41.06
CA GLN A 335 2.34 1.57 40.28
C GLN A 335 1.42 1.59 39.05
N TYR A 336 2.02 1.42 37.87
CA TYR A 336 1.31 1.28 36.60
C TYR A 336 1.61 -0.07 35.99
N GLU A 337 0.65 -0.52 35.20
CA GLU A 337 0.76 -1.69 34.35
C GLU A 337 0.37 -1.29 32.91
N VAL A 338 1.00 -1.94 31.94
CA VAL A 338 0.88 -1.64 30.51
C VAL A 338 0.46 -2.88 29.74
N ALA A 339 -0.43 -2.71 28.77
CA ALA A 339 -0.81 -3.77 27.84
C ALA A 339 -0.78 -3.24 26.39
N LEU A 340 -0.58 -4.16 25.44
CA LEU A 340 -0.76 -3.85 24.02
C LEU A 340 -2.26 -3.76 23.68
N LEU A 341 -2.72 -2.60 23.22
CA LEU A 341 -4.06 -2.43 22.66
C LEU A 341 -4.13 -3.02 21.25
N SER A 342 -3.24 -2.54 20.38
CA SER A 342 -3.13 -2.92 18.99
C SER A 342 -1.72 -2.62 18.46
N ILE A 343 -1.38 -3.28 17.37
CA ILE A 343 -0.15 -3.04 16.61
C ILE A 343 -0.47 -3.12 15.12
N THR A 344 0.15 -2.25 14.35
CA THR A 344 0.21 -2.30 12.89
C THR A 344 1.66 -2.51 12.50
N HIS A 345 1.95 -3.42 11.57
CA HIS A 345 3.32 -3.73 11.12
C HIS A 345 3.33 -4.01 9.62
N PRO A 346 4.46 -3.89 8.90
CA PRO A 346 4.51 -4.17 7.47
C PRO A 346 3.96 -5.54 7.09
N GLN A 347 3.33 -5.64 5.91
CA GLN A 347 2.67 -6.88 5.46
C GLN A 347 3.65 -7.94 4.97
N LYS A 348 4.81 -7.52 4.44
CA LYS A 348 5.78 -8.42 3.82
C LYS A 348 6.93 -8.70 4.77
N LEU A 349 7.16 -9.98 5.05
CA LEU A 349 8.35 -10.42 5.74
C LEU A 349 9.50 -10.62 4.76
N ASN A 350 10.69 -10.28 5.20
CA ASN A 350 11.92 -10.69 4.56
C ASN A 350 12.20 -12.14 4.98
N TYR A 351 11.88 -13.11 4.14
CA TYR A 351 12.01 -14.54 4.49
C TYR A 351 13.45 -14.94 4.79
N ALA A 352 14.43 -14.28 4.19
CA ALA A 352 15.84 -14.52 4.50
C ALA A 352 16.21 -14.14 5.94
N SER A 353 15.45 -13.25 6.58
CA SER A 353 15.65 -12.93 8.02
C SER A 353 15.10 -14.02 8.96
N VAL A 354 14.13 -14.81 8.49
CA VAL A 354 13.49 -15.87 9.27
C VAL A 354 14.20 -17.21 9.04
N ALA A 355 14.61 -17.47 7.81
CA ALA A 355 15.41 -18.62 7.43
C ALA A 355 16.90 -18.34 7.71
N ASP A 356 17.34 -18.59 8.94
CA ASP A 356 18.77 -18.50 9.25
C ASP A 356 19.54 -19.73 8.75
N GLU A 357 20.86 -19.59 8.62
CA GLU A 357 21.76 -20.66 8.17
C GLU A 357 21.69 -21.93 9.04
N HIS A 358 21.32 -21.81 10.32
CA HIS A 358 21.20 -22.96 11.23
C HIS A 358 19.98 -23.82 10.90
N ASN A 359 18.90 -23.20 10.41
CA ASN A 359 17.66 -23.89 10.12
C ASN A 359 17.37 -24.03 8.63
N PHE A 360 18.11 -23.38 7.72
CA PHE A 360 17.82 -23.40 6.28
C PHE A 360 19.06 -23.73 5.44
N TRP A 361 19.42 -25.00 5.39
CA TRP A 361 20.66 -25.47 4.77
C TRP A 361 20.48 -26.77 3.98
N ILE A 362 21.44 -27.01 3.08
CA ILE A 362 21.61 -28.25 2.32
C ILE A 362 23.03 -28.78 2.52
N GLU A 363 23.17 -30.06 2.84
CA GLU A 363 24.45 -30.75 3.01
C GLU A 363 24.57 -31.85 1.94
N LEU A 364 25.73 -31.94 1.33
CA LEU A 364 26.04 -32.91 0.30
C LEU A 364 27.18 -33.79 0.78
N GLU A 365 26.99 -35.11 0.69
CA GLU A 365 27.98 -36.12 0.97
C GLU A 365 28.21 -36.94 -0.31
N TYR A 366 29.44 -36.96 -0.82
CA TYR A 366 29.79 -37.68 -2.04
C TYR A 366 31.19 -38.28 -1.94
N LEU A 367 31.46 -39.31 -2.74
CA LEU A 367 32.77 -39.95 -2.81
C LEU A 367 33.60 -39.34 -3.95
N TYR A 368 34.83 -38.93 -3.65
CA TYR A 368 35.78 -38.41 -4.63
C TYR A 368 37.15 -39.03 -4.39
N GLU A 369 37.70 -39.72 -5.40
CA GLU A 369 39.00 -40.41 -5.31
C GLU A 369 39.15 -41.35 -4.11
N GLY A 370 38.04 -41.95 -3.66
CA GLY A 370 38.01 -42.86 -2.51
C GLY A 370 37.80 -42.18 -1.15
N GLU A 371 37.75 -40.84 -1.11
CA GLU A 371 37.48 -40.07 0.10
C GLU A 371 36.02 -39.58 0.14
N THR A 372 35.40 -39.62 1.32
CA THR A 372 34.07 -39.05 1.55
C THR A 372 34.20 -37.56 1.84
N ILE A 373 33.61 -36.74 0.98
CA ILE A 373 33.57 -35.28 1.14
C ILE A 373 32.17 -34.87 1.60
N ILE A 374 32.10 -34.11 2.70
CA ILE A 374 30.86 -33.53 3.22
C ILE A 374 30.94 -32.02 3.12
N ARG A 375 29.95 -31.39 2.48
CA ARG A 375 29.84 -29.92 2.39
C ARG A 375 28.45 -29.45 2.73
N LYS A 376 28.36 -28.50 3.65
CA LYS A 376 27.13 -27.85 4.08
C LYS A 376 27.05 -26.44 3.50
N PHE A 377 25.89 -26.08 2.96
CA PHE A 377 25.60 -24.80 2.33
C PHE A 377 24.38 -24.16 2.96
N ASP A 378 24.49 -22.88 3.32
CA ASP A 378 23.36 -22.04 3.67
C ASP A 378 22.52 -21.74 2.41
N ALA A 379 21.25 -22.15 2.44
CA ALA A 379 20.30 -21.96 1.35
C ALA A 379 19.47 -20.67 1.50
N SER A 380 19.61 -19.95 2.63
CA SER A 380 18.83 -18.73 2.90
C SER A 380 19.02 -17.64 1.85
N PRO A 381 20.20 -17.45 1.20
CA PRO A 381 20.36 -16.41 0.19
C PRO A 381 19.48 -16.64 -1.04
N CYS A 382 19.09 -17.90 -1.32
CA CYS A 382 18.23 -18.26 -2.45
C CYS A 382 16.79 -17.77 -2.27
N LEU A 383 16.37 -17.41 -1.04
CA LEU A 383 15.03 -16.89 -0.76
C LEU A 383 14.84 -15.46 -1.28
N LYS A 384 15.90 -14.66 -1.36
CA LYS A 384 15.86 -13.27 -1.85
C LYS A 384 15.32 -13.14 -3.27
N ASP A 385 15.49 -14.19 -4.09
CA ASP A 385 15.05 -14.22 -5.48
C ASP A 385 13.58 -14.65 -5.65
N VAL A 386 12.93 -15.13 -4.58
CA VAL A 386 11.55 -15.59 -4.60
C VAL A 386 10.56 -14.44 -4.40
N ASP A 387 10.93 -13.50 -3.52
CA ASP A 387 10.09 -12.38 -3.09
C ASP A 387 9.63 -11.47 -4.23
N ASN A 388 10.39 -11.42 -5.33
CA ASN A 388 10.10 -10.54 -6.46
C ASN A 388 9.15 -11.14 -7.51
N LYS A 389 8.95 -12.46 -7.55
CA LYS A 389 8.29 -13.10 -8.71
C LYS A 389 7.14 -14.04 -8.39
N LYS A 390 6.89 -14.37 -7.10
CA LYS A 390 5.93 -15.42 -6.70
C LYS A 390 6.11 -16.72 -7.51
N ASP A 391 7.34 -16.96 -7.99
CA ASP A 391 7.66 -18.04 -8.90
C ASP A 391 8.62 -18.98 -8.20
N ASN A 392 8.11 -20.14 -7.80
CA ASN A 392 8.88 -21.21 -7.19
C ASN A 392 10.12 -21.58 -8.02
N LYS A 393 10.07 -21.37 -9.35
CA LYS A 393 11.22 -21.64 -10.22
C LYS A 393 12.40 -20.72 -9.95
N SER A 394 12.20 -19.49 -9.45
CA SER A 394 13.32 -18.60 -9.15
C SER A 394 14.15 -19.13 -7.97
N PHE A 395 13.50 -19.65 -6.92
CA PHE A 395 14.19 -20.30 -5.80
C PHE A 395 15.11 -21.42 -6.30
N PHE A 396 14.55 -22.35 -7.07
CA PHE A 396 15.31 -23.52 -7.55
C PHE A 396 16.44 -23.14 -8.49
N ARG A 397 16.24 -22.15 -9.36
CA ARG A 397 17.32 -21.61 -10.19
C ARG A 397 18.44 -21.01 -9.35
N SER A 398 18.10 -20.29 -8.29
CA SER A 398 19.09 -19.69 -7.39
C SER A 398 19.80 -20.73 -6.53
N LEU A 399 19.09 -21.76 -6.05
CA LEU A 399 19.66 -22.90 -5.33
C LEU A 399 20.62 -23.70 -6.23
N TYR A 400 20.16 -24.02 -7.45
CA TYR A 400 20.98 -24.67 -8.48
C TYR A 400 22.25 -23.88 -8.79
N LYS A 401 22.12 -22.57 -8.98
CA LYS A 401 23.25 -21.69 -9.27
C LYS A 401 24.22 -21.66 -8.09
N MET A 402 23.72 -21.50 -6.86
CA MET A 402 24.53 -21.52 -5.64
C MET A 402 25.33 -22.82 -5.51
N LEU A 403 24.68 -23.97 -5.71
CA LEU A 403 25.35 -25.27 -5.62
C LEU A 403 26.44 -25.41 -6.69
N ASN A 404 26.14 -25.11 -7.96
CA ASN A 404 27.12 -25.22 -9.05
C ASN A 404 28.28 -24.22 -8.91
N ASP A 405 28.02 -23.01 -8.40
CA ASP A 405 29.07 -22.00 -8.21
C ASP A 405 30.00 -22.41 -7.05
N ARG A 406 29.45 -22.89 -5.93
CA ARG A 406 30.22 -23.23 -4.72
C ARG A 406 30.86 -24.63 -4.74
N ILE A 407 30.37 -25.54 -5.58
CA ILE A 407 30.92 -26.90 -5.74
C ILE A 407 31.83 -26.96 -6.98
N THR A 408 32.39 -25.82 -7.40
CA THR A 408 33.53 -25.85 -8.31
C THR A 408 34.74 -26.40 -7.55
N ILE A 409 34.84 -27.74 -7.50
CA ILE A 409 35.92 -28.48 -6.84
C ILE A 409 37.24 -28.07 -7.49
N GLU A 410 38.28 -27.96 -6.66
CA GLU A 410 39.66 -27.54 -6.99
C GLU A 410 40.34 -28.40 -8.08
N HIS A 411 39.69 -29.45 -8.59
CA HIS A 411 40.31 -30.49 -9.44
C HIS A 411 39.55 -30.82 -10.74
N ARG A 412 38.94 -29.82 -11.39
CA ARG A 412 38.36 -29.89 -12.77
C ARG A 412 37.16 -30.82 -13.00
N GLN A 413 36.78 -31.69 -12.06
CA GLN A 413 35.48 -32.36 -12.08
C GLN A 413 34.46 -31.55 -11.27
N LYS A 414 33.48 -30.97 -11.97
CA LYS A 414 32.35 -30.28 -11.32
C LYS A 414 31.28 -31.31 -10.99
N VAL A 415 30.86 -31.40 -9.73
CA VAL A 415 29.53 -31.95 -9.42
C VAL A 415 28.54 -31.06 -10.13
N ARG A 416 27.97 -31.55 -11.23
CA ARG A 416 26.97 -30.81 -11.98
C ARG A 416 25.63 -31.23 -11.43
N PHE A 417 24.93 -30.26 -10.88
CA PHE A 417 23.50 -30.42 -10.73
C PHE A 417 22.87 -30.20 -12.11
N THR A 418 21.87 -31.00 -12.46
CA THR A 418 21.00 -30.76 -13.60
C THR A 418 19.62 -30.42 -13.08
N HIS A 419 19.04 -29.34 -13.61
CA HIS A 419 17.66 -28.94 -13.37
C HIS A 419 16.81 -29.47 -14.51
N VAL A 420 16.01 -30.51 -14.24
CA VAL A 420 15.07 -31.08 -15.19
C VAL A 420 13.65 -30.69 -14.76
N GLU A 421 12.90 -30.04 -15.66
CA GLU A 421 11.47 -29.81 -15.50
C GLU A 421 10.74 -30.95 -16.23
N GLU A 422 10.17 -31.89 -15.46
CA GLU A 422 9.36 -33.00 -15.99
C GLU A 422 7.99 -32.97 -15.32
N ASP A 423 6.91 -32.83 -16.09
CA ASP A 423 5.53 -32.97 -15.60
C ASP A 423 5.23 -32.20 -14.30
N SER A 424 5.59 -30.90 -14.26
CA SER A 424 5.48 -30.01 -13.09
C SER A 424 6.41 -30.30 -11.90
N ASN A 425 7.24 -31.34 -12.00
CA ASN A 425 8.30 -31.62 -11.05
C ASN A 425 9.59 -30.89 -11.43
N THR A 426 10.29 -30.41 -10.41
CA THR A 426 11.68 -29.98 -10.55
C THR A 426 12.56 -31.07 -9.96
N VAL A 427 13.50 -31.59 -10.74
CA VAL A 427 14.49 -32.56 -10.27
C VAL A 427 15.85 -31.88 -10.22
N LEU A 428 16.49 -31.95 -9.05
CA LEU A 428 17.89 -31.60 -8.87
C LEU A 428 18.70 -32.91 -8.78
N ALA A 429 19.33 -33.31 -9.88
CA ALA A 429 20.13 -34.54 -9.96
C ALA A 429 21.63 -34.22 -9.95
N SER A 430 22.42 -34.94 -9.15
CA SER A 430 23.88 -34.82 -9.13
C SER A 430 24.53 -35.70 -10.20
N SER A 431 25.64 -35.26 -10.78
CA SER A 431 26.44 -36.07 -11.70
C SER A 431 27.30 -37.14 -11.00
N LEU A 432 27.40 -37.10 -9.68
CA LEU A 432 28.08 -38.11 -8.85
C LEU A 432 27.06 -38.76 -7.92
N ASP A 433 27.35 -39.98 -7.48
CA ASP A 433 26.64 -40.62 -6.37
C ASP A 433 26.78 -39.73 -5.12
N THR A 434 25.69 -39.03 -4.79
CA THR A 434 25.67 -37.94 -3.80
C THR A 434 24.48 -38.12 -2.89
N THR A 435 24.76 -38.35 -1.61
CA THR A 435 23.75 -38.29 -0.57
C THR A 435 23.46 -36.82 -0.23
N THR A 436 22.23 -36.38 -0.47
CA THR A 436 21.80 -35.03 -0.10
C THR A 436 21.03 -35.06 1.21
N ARG A 437 21.44 -34.21 2.16
CA ARG A 437 20.71 -33.91 3.40
C ARG A 437 20.22 -32.47 3.36
N VAL A 438 19.05 -32.22 3.95
CA VAL A 438 18.52 -30.86 4.09
C VAL A 438 18.04 -30.64 5.52
N SER A 439 18.00 -29.38 5.93
CA SER A 439 17.35 -29.00 7.17
C SER A 439 15.85 -29.31 7.13
N ILE A 440 15.24 -29.53 8.31
CA ILE A 440 13.80 -29.78 8.44
C ILE A 440 12.98 -28.64 7.82
N LEU A 441 13.39 -27.39 8.05
CA LEU A 441 12.68 -26.23 7.54
C LEU A 441 12.77 -26.16 6.01
N LEU A 442 13.95 -26.40 5.42
CA LEU A 442 14.09 -26.46 3.96
C LEU A 442 13.23 -27.61 3.41
N ALA A 443 13.24 -28.79 4.02
CA ALA A 443 12.37 -29.90 3.61
C ALA A 443 10.88 -29.56 3.67
N HIS A 444 10.42 -28.88 4.72
CA HIS A 444 9.04 -28.42 4.84
C HIS A 444 8.65 -27.45 3.73
N VAL A 445 9.51 -26.46 3.44
CA VAL A 445 9.29 -25.49 2.36
C VAL A 445 9.26 -26.17 1.00
N LEU A 446 10.08 -27.22 0.82
CA LEU A 446 10.10 -28.05 -0.36
C LEU A 446 8.88 -28.99 -0.49
N GLY A 447 7.89 -28.87 0.40
CA GLY A 447 6.62 -29.62 0.33
C GLY A 447 6.74 -31.09 0.73
N LYS A 448 7.88 -31.52 1.30
CA LYS A 448 8.07 -32.90 1.80
C LYS A 448 7.33 -33.12 3.12
N HIS A 449 6.01 -32.99 3.12
CA HIS A 449 5.15 -33.39 4.24
C HIS A 449 4.88 -34.91 4.26
N ASN A 450 5.11 -35.59 3.13
CA ASN A 450 4.94 -37.03 2.97
C ASN A 450 6.28 -37.79 3.00
N ILE A 451 7.21 -37.38 3.84
CA ILE A 451 8.23 -38.33 4.30
C ILE A 451 7.49 -39.21 5.30
N SER A 452 6.87 -40.25 4.77
CA SER A 452 6.17 -41.30 5.50
C SER A 452 6.88 -41.64 6.81
N HIS A 453 6.11 -41.90 7.87
CA HIS A 453 6.58 -42.44 9.16
C HIS A 453 7.60 -43.59 9.00
N THR A 454 7.63 -44.28 7.86
CA THR A 454 8.66 -45.29 7.52
C THR A 454 10.10 -44.77 7.55
N LEU A 455 10.38 -43.52 7.16
CA LEU A 455 11.75 -42.97 7.25
C LEU A 455 12.14 -42.67 8.72
N TYR A 456 11.15 -42.36 9.56
CA TYR A 456 11.36 -42.17 11.00
C TYR A 456 11.70 -43.49 11.70
N ASP A 457 11.14 -44.60 11.22
CA ASP A 457 11.46 -45.95 11.69
C ASP A 457 12.83 -46.42 11.19
N GLU A 458 13.24 -46.08 9.95
CA GLU A 458 14.60 -46.33 9.44
C GLU A 458 15.66 -45.52 10.22
N ILE A 459 15.37 -44.25 10.55
CA ILE A 459 16.23 -43.41 11.41
C ILE A 459 16.36 -44.02 12.82
N LYS A 460 15.28 -44.58 13.38
CA LYS A 460 15.33 -45.28 14.69
C LYS A 460 16.11 -46.59 14.65
N THR A 461 16.19 -47.28 13.51
CA THR A 461 17.04 -48.47 13.36
C THR A 461 18.53 -48.15 13.21
N SER A 462 18.90 -46.90 12.93
CA SER A 462 20.30 -46.44 12.87
C SER A 462 20.93 -46.12 14.26
N LYS A 463 20.35 -46.66 15.33
CA LYS A 463 20.62 -46.39 16.77
C LYS A 463 22.03 -46.70 17.31
N ASN A 464 23.07 -46.75 16.47
CA ASN A 464 24.46 -46.99 16.87
C ASN A 464 25.38 -45.76 16.79
N ARG A 465 24.86 -44.53 16.73
CA ARG A 465 25.68 -43.31 16.86
C ARG A 465 25.21 -42.47 18.06
N ASN A 466 25.98 -42.54 19.14
CA ASN A 466 25.75 -41.90 20.45
C ASN A 466 25.89 -40.36 20.48
N ASN A 467 25.67 -39.66 19.37
CA ASN A 467 25.70 -38.19 19.34
C ASN A 467 24.31 -37.66 18.98
N MET A 468 23.33 -37.90 19.85
CA MET A 468 22.01 -37.27 19.76
C MET A 468 22.07 -35.91 20.45
N GLY A 469 22.47 -34.91 19.69
CA GLY A 469 22.48 -33.53 20.13
C GLY A 469 22.74 -32.59 18.97
N GLU A 470 22.08 -32.78 17.82
CA GLU A 470 21.94 -31.77 16.75
C GLU A 470 21.15 -32.36 15.56
N GLY A 471 19.99 -31.75 15.23
CA GLY A 471 19.30 -31.82 13.94
C GLY A 471 18.83 -33.19 13.41
N ALA A 472 17.52 -33.42 13.32
CA ALA A 472 16.99 -34.49 12.49
C ALA A 472 17.26 -34.15 11.00
N ASN A 473 18.15 -34.89 10.35
CA ASN A 473 18.49 -34.69 8.94
C ASN A 473 17.61 -35.57 8.05
N ILE A 474 17.13 -35.02 6.93
CA ILE A 474 16.36 -35.78 5.93
C ILE A 474 17.29 -36.15 4.78
N ILE A 475 17.47 -37.45 4.54
CA ILE A 475 18.22 -37.97 3.39
C ILE A 475 17.31 -38.01 2.16
N LEU A 476 17.73 -37.39 1.06
CA LEU A 476 16.94 -37.26 -0.16
C LEU A 476 17.39 -38.20 -1.30
N GLY A 477 18.45 -39.01 -1.09
CA GLY A 477 19.02 -39.87 -2.13
C GLY A 477 19.77 -39.08 -3.23
N ASP A 478 20.00 -39.74 -4.36
CA ASP A 478 20.83 -39.25 -5.49
C ASP A 478 20.18 -38.12 -6.30
N SER A 479 18.86 -37.96 -6.15
CA SER A 479 18.10 -36.92 -6.82
C SER A 479 17.07 -36.35 -5.86
N ILE A 480 16.93 -35.02 -5.88
CA ILE A 480 15.84 -34.39 -5.16
C ILE A 480 14.68 -34.15 -6.11
N VAL A 481 13.67 -35.00 -6.01
CA VAL A 481 12.41 -34.90 -6.76
C VAL A 481 11.38 -34.13 -5.94
N TYR A 482 10.85 -33.05 -6.50
CA TYR A 482 9.79 -32.25 -5.90
C TYR A 482 8.54 -32.33 -6.74
N SER A 483 7.45 -32.84 -6.15
CA SER A 483 6.16 -33.01 -6.82
C SER A 483 5.02 -32.18 -6.25
N THR A 484 5.28 -31.44 -5.18
CA THR A 484 4.33 -30.53 -4.53
C THR A 484 4.95 -29.15 -4.48
N GLY A 485 4.18 -28.11 -4.82
CA GLY A 485 4.67 -26.74 -4.93
C GLY A 485 5.46 -26.29 -3.70
N PHE A 486 6.55 -25.58 -3.95
CA PHE A 486 7.34 -24.88 -2.94
C PHE A 486 6.42 -23.93 -2.15
N ASP A 487 6.43 -24.08 -0.82
CA ASP A 487 5.49 -23.45 0.10
C ASP A 487 6.24 -22.57 1.10
N LEU A 488 6.45 -21.29 0.73
CA LEU A 488 7.03 -20.28 1.62
C LEU A 488 6.17 -20.01 2.86
N PHE A 489 4.89 -20.38 2.86
CA PHE A 489 4.04 -20.21 4.04
C PHE A 489 4.57 -21.01 5.23
N ARG A 490 5.37 -22.06 4.98
CA ARG A 490 6.03 -22.85 6.03
C ARG A 490 7.18 -22.11 6.72
N LEU A 491 7.73 -21.07 6.11
CA LEU A 491 8.73 -20.20 6.75
C LEU A 491 8.09 -19.15 7.65
N LEU A 492 6.79 -18.88 7.48
CA LEU A 492 6.15 -17.82 8.23
C LEU A 492 6.05 -18.21 9.71
N PRO A 493 6.56 -17.36 10.62
CA PRO A 493 6.35 -17.60 12.03
C PRO A 493 4.86 -17.52 12.33
N HIS A 494 4.32 -18.47 13.11
CA HIS A 494 2.91 -18.44 13.51
C HIS A 494 2.57 -17.25 14.42
N CYS A 495 3.57 -16.69 15.08
CA CYS A 495 3.44 -15.47 15.88
C CYS A 495 4.77 -14.72 15.98
N MET A 496 4.68 -13.43 16.28
CA MET A 496 5.80 -12.59 16.70
C MET A 496 5.69 -12.27 18.19
N LEU A 497 6.83 -11.98 18.81
CA LEU A 497 6.94 -11.52 20.18
C LEU A 497 7.21 -10.02 20.17
N LEU A 498 6.36 -9.23 20.82
CA LEU A 498 6.63 -7.83 21.06
C LEU A 498 7.39 -7.65 22.37
N TYR A 499 8.65 -7.23 22.27
CA TYR A 499 9.47 -6.83 23.41
C TYR A 499 9.28 -5.35 23.70
N ALA A 500 9.28 -4.97 24.98
CA ALA A 500 9.17 -3.58 25.41
C ALA A 500 10.09 -3.29 26.60
N SER A 501 10.92 -2.25 26.53
CA SER A 501 11.90 -1.96 27.59
C SER A 501 11.31 -1.52 28.93
N CYS A 502 10.05 -1.07 28.95
CA CYS A 502 9.39 -0.50 30.12
C CYS A 502 8.71 -1.51 31.04
N ILE A 503 8.85 -2.82 30.81
CA ILE A 503 8.22 -3.85 31.65
C ILE A 503 9.26 -4.72 32.36
N ASN A 504 8.82 -5.37 33.44
CA ASN A 504 9.64 -6.38 34.12
C ASN A 504 9.87 -7.59 33.20
N PRO A 505 11.08 -8.18 33.18
CA PRO A 505 11.34 -9.42 32.44
C PRO A 505 10.48 -10.58 32.96
N VAL A 506 10.01 -11.41 32.04
CA VAL A 506 9.29 -12.67 32.32
C VAL A 506 10.14 -13.86 31.89
N HIS A 507 9.93 -15.03 32.52
CA HIS A 507 10.62 -16.25 32.11
C HIS A 507 10.08 -16.78 30.78
N TYR A 508 10.96 -16.96 29.81
CA TYR A 508 10.65 -17.50 28.49
C TYR A 508 11.82 -18.34 27.97
N GLY A 509 11.57 -19.60 27.62
CA GLY A 509 12.60 -20.48 27.05
C GLY A 509 13.82 -20.69 27.95
N GLY A 510 13.68 -20.60 29.27
CA GLY A 510 14.80 -20.70 30.22
C GLY A 510 15.58 -19.39 30.45
N HIS A 511 15.20 -18.31 29.78
CA HIS A 511 15.82 -16.98 29.93
C HIS A 511 14.81 -15.96 30.44
N LEU A 512 15.28 -14.81 30.93
CA LEU A 512 14.43 -13.67 31.27
C LEU A 512 14.34 -12.72 30.07
N ALA A 513 13.13 -12.39 29.65
CA ALA A 513 12.87 -11.57 28.48
C ALA A 513 11.74 -10.57 28.74
N GLN A 514 11.85 -9.33 28.24
CA GLN A 514 10.83 -8.29 28.41
C GLN A 514 9.71 -8.40 27.36
N ILE A 515 9.04 -9.56 27.32
CA ILE A 515 7.97 -9.84 26.35
C ILE A 515 6.66 -9.24 26.84
N LEU A 516 6.14 -8.26 26.09
CA LEU A 516 4.86 -7.60 26.36
C LEU A 516 3.68 -8.42 25.85
N LYS A 517 3.78 -8.96 24.63
CA LYS A 517 2.64 -9.65 23.97
C LYS A 517 3.10 -10.63 22.89
N PHE A 518 2.37 -11.73 22.75
CA PHE A 518 2.42 -12.62 21.58
C PHE A 518 1.43 -12.12 20.53
N ILE A 519 1.93 -11.81 19.33
CA ILE A 519 1.15 -11.31 18.21
C ILE A 519 0.96 -12.46 17.22
N PRO A 520 -0.23 -13.07 17.13
CA PRO A 520 -0.50 -14.09 16.13
C PRO A 520 -0.38 -13.48 14.72
N LEU A 521 0.24 -14.24 13.83
CA LEU A 521 0.33 -13.88 12.43
C LEU A 521 -0.68 -14.71 11.63
N HIS A 522 -1.58 -14.01 10.95
CA HIS A 522 -2.54 -14.62 10.05
C HIS A 522 -2.21 -14.22 8.62
N LEU A 523 -2.35 -15.18 7.70
CA LEU A 523 -2.22 -14.93 6.27
C LEU A 523 -3.53 -14.37 5.73
N VAL A 524 -3.43 -13.33 4.90
CA VAL A 524 -4.59 -12.82 4.17
C VAL A 524 -4.73 -13.63 2.88
N ASN A 525 -5.89 -14.24 2.64
CA ASN A 525 -6.22 -14.87 1.35
C ASN A 525 -5.20 -15.88 0.78
N LYS A 526 -4.43 -16.56 1.65
CA LYS A 526 -3.31 -17.44 1.25
C LYS A 526 -2.27 -16.71 0.36
N THR A 527 -2.14 -15.39 0.49
CA THR A 527 -1.02 -14.64 -0.06
C THR A 527 0.10 -14.59 0.96
N LEU A 528 1.33 -14.33 0.51
CA LEU A 528 2.52 -14.15 1.36
C LEU A 528 2.49 -12.84 2.17
N GLU A 529 1.31 -12.21 2.27
CA GLU A 529 1.07 -10.98 3.00
C GLU A 529 0.45 -11.33 4.35
N LEU A 530 1.08 -10.79 5.39
CA LEU A 530 0.56 -10.86 6.74
C LEU A 530 -0.62 -9.92 6.91
N GLN A 531 -1.55 -10.32 7.79
CA GLN A 531 -2.52 -9.39 8.33
C GLN A 531 -1.78 -8.19 8.93
N HIS A 532 -2.00 -7.02 8.34
CA HIS A 532 -1.23 -5.81 8.62
C HIS A 532 -1.41 -5.26 10.04
N SER A 533 -2.51 -5.63 10.70
CA SER A 533 -2.88 -5.13 12.02
C SER A 533 -3.36 -6.25 12.92
N TYR A 534 -2.92 -6.20 14.17
CA TYR A 534 -3.40 -7.04 15.26
C TYR A 534 -4.01 -6.15 16.33
N GLU A 535 -5.26 -6.44 16.68
CA GLU A 535 -5.94 -5.86 17.82
C GLU A 535 -6.01 -6.92 18.91
N SER A 536 -5.46 -6.64 20.09
CA SER A 536 -5.52 -7.60 21.19
C SER A 536 -6.98 -7.95 21.47
N THR A 537 -7.32 -9.19 21.80
CA THR A 537 -8.66 -9.54 22.29
C THR A 537 -8.73 -9.47 23.80
N HIS A 538 -7.63 -9.87 24.44
CA HIS A 538 -7.38 -9.78 25.89
C HIS A 538 -6.21 -8.83 26.18
N LEU A 539 -6.38 -7.99 27.20
CA LEU A 539 -5.34 -7.06 27.65
C LEU A 539 -4.48 -7.75 28.70
N ASP A 540 -3.32 -8.23 28.28
CA ASP A 540 -2.34 -8.87 29.16
C ASP A 540 -1.47 -7.77 29.75
N TYR A 541 -1.87 -7.28 30.92
CA TYR A 541 -1.16 -6.20 31.58
C TYR A 541 0.13 -6.71 32.22
N GLN A 542 1.22 -5.98 31.98
CA GLN A 542 2.54 -6.19 32.56
C GLN A 542 2.92 -5.01 33.43
N THR A 543 3.55 -5.26 34.57
CA THR A 543 3.98 -4.20 35.49
C THR A 543 5.07 -3.35 34.83
N VAL A 544 4.90 -2.03 34.88
CA VAL A 544 5.90 -1.08 34.40
C VAL A 544 7.07 -1.05 35.38
N ASN A 545 8.30 -1.15 34.88
CA ASN A 545 9.52 -1.27 35.70
C ASN A 545 10.16 0.09 36.07
N GLN A 546 9.52 1.21 35.71
CA GLN A 546 10.05 2.56 35.87
C GLN A 546 8.98 3.50 36.44
N ASN A 547 9.40 4.38 37.35
CA ASN A 547 8.54 5.45 37.91
C ASN A 547 8.46 6.68 36.99
N THR A 548 9.28 6.74 35.94
CA THR A 548 9.24 7.80 34.94
C THR A 548 9.49 7.20 33.56
N LEU A 549 8.65 7.53 32.59
CA LEU A 549 8.88 7.15 31.19
C LEU A 549 9.38 8.36 30.43
N ASN A 550 10.62 8.33 29.99
CA ASN A 550 11.17 9.32 29.05
C ASN A 550 11.51 8.68 27.69
N GLN A 551 11.84 7.40 27.68
CA GLN A 551 12.22 6.65 26.48
C GLN A 551 11.57 5.28 26.50
N LEU A 552 11.17 4.79 25.34
CA LEU A 552 10.65 3.45 25.11
C LEU A 552 11.44 2.78 23.98
N GLN A 553 11.71 1.49 24.11
CA GLN A 553 12.29 0.66 23.05
C GLN A 553 11.38 -0.54 22.81
N PHE A 554 11.18 -0.85 21.53
CA PHE A 554 10.39 -1.99 21.08
C PHE A 554 11.18 -2.83 20.11
N GLU A 555 10.99 -4.14 20.22
CA GLU A 555 11.54 -5.11 19.26
C GLU A 555 10.48 -6.16 18.91
N LEU A 556 10.27 -6.41 17.63
CA LEU A 556 9.49 -7.51 17.11
C LEU A 556 10.43 -8.66 16.82
N ARG A 557 10.29 -9.74 17.58
CA ARG A 557 11.15 -10.92 17.48
C ARG A 557 10.37 -12.17 17.11
N THR A 558 11.03 -13.11 16.48
CA THR A 558 10.54 -14.47 16.27
C THR A 558 10.52 -15.25 17.60
N ILE A 559 9.91 -16.44 17.60
CA ILE A 559 9.79 -17.32 18.79
C ILE A 559 11.17 -17.74 19.32
N ASP A 560 12.16 -17.91 18.44
CA ASP A 560 13.55 -18.19 18.79
C ASP A 560 14.36 -16.92 19.17
N GLY A 561 13.69 -15.77 19.27
CA GLY A 561 14.27 -14.53 19.77
C GLY A 561 15.08 -13.73 18.75
N LYS A 562 15.04 -14.04 17.45
CA LYS A 562 15.69 -13.23 16.41
C LYS A 562 14.82 -12.04 16.03
N LEU A 563 15.42 -10.95 15.52
CA LEU A 563 14.65 -9.81 15.04
C LEU A 563 13.90 -10.17 13.76
N VAL A 564 12.62 -9.82 13.68
CA VAL A 564 11.82 -10.01 12.47
C VAL A 564 12.30 -9.05 11.38
N GLY A 565 12.59 -9.53 10.18
CA GLY A 565 12.85 -8.67 9.03
C GLY A 565 11.56 -8.38 8.26
N PHE A 566 11.26 -7.10 8.05
CA PHE A 566 10.18 -6.65 7.17
C PHE A 566 10.74 -6.14 5.85
N GLU A 567 9.96 -6.24 4.77
CA GLU A 567 10.26 -5.60 3.50
C GLU A 567 9.54 -4.25 3.35
N GLY A 568 10.17 -3.33 2.62
CA GLY A 568 9.62 -2.02 2.32
C GLY A 568 9.88 -0.97 3.41
N SER A 569 9.33 0.23 3.18
CA SER A 569 9.46 1.39 4.06
C SER A 569 8.24 1.63 4.94
N GLN A 570 7.36 0.63 5.08
CA GLN A 570 6.18 0.74 5.93
C GLN A 570 6.61 0.82 7.39
N ASN A 571 5.88 1.61 8.18
CA ASN A 571 6.16 1.80 9.60
C ASN A 571 5.35 0.84 10.47
N THR A 572 5.92 0.50 11.62
CA THR A 572 5.20 -0.20 12.69
C THR A 572 4.61 0.84 13.63
N PHE A 573 3.34 0.69 13.99
CA PHE A 573 2.67 1.52 14.99
C PHE A 573 2.20 0.65 16.15
N ILE A 574 2.55 1.04 17.37
CA ILE A 574 2.18 0.35 18.61
C ILE A 574 1.25 1.27 19.41
N ASN A 575 0.10 0.75 19.80
CA ASN A 575 -0.82 1.39 20.72
C ASN A 575 -0.78 0.67 22.07
N LEU A 576 -0.32 1.37 23.10
CA LEU A 576 -0.23 0.87 24.47
C LEU A 576 -1.29 1.50 25.36
N ILE A 577 -1.88 0.72 26.26
CA ILE A 577 -2.72 1.24 27.35
C ILE A 577 -2.00 1.07 28.68
N PHE A 578 -1.87 2.17 29.40
CA PHE A 578 -1.39 2.20 30.77
C PHE A 578 -2.58 2.33 31.71
N ARG A 579 -2.58 1.57 32.80
CA ARG A 579 -3.50 1.76 33.92
C ARG A 579 -2.76 1.78 35.24
N ARG A 580 -3.20 2.63 36.16
CA ARG A 580 -2.73 2.68 37.53
C ARG A 580 -3.30 1.48 38.30
N ILE A 581 -2.44 0.79 39.03
CA ILE A 581 -2.83 -0.23 40.00
C ILE A 581 -3.43 0.51 41.20
N ILE A 582 -4.72 0.25 41.46
CA ILE A 582 -5.42 0.75 42.65
C ILE A 582 -5.25 -0.36 43.70
N GLU A 583 -4.40 -0.09 44.70
CA GLU A 583 -4.28 -0.94 45.88
C GLU A 583 -5.51 -0.86 46.78
#